data_AF-A0A2D5ITI4-F1
#
_entry.id   AF-A0A2D5ITI4-F1
#
_cell.length_a   1.000
_cell.length_b   1.000
_cell.length_c   1.000
_cell.angle_alpha   90.00
_cell.angle_beta   90.00
_cell.angle_gamma   90.00
#
_symmetry.space_group_name_H-M   'P 1'
#
loop_
_entity.id
_entity.type
_entity.pdbx_description
1 polymer ?
#
loop_
_entity_poly.entity_id
_entity_poly.type
_entity_poly.pdbx_seq_one_letter_code
_entity_poly.pdbx_strand_id
1 'polypeptide(L)'
;MLPTVMPFSIPSSIEKIPEIASLPPSTRAEMLAAADAPGPWRLWSYNASRGLITTVILIWLGHDAVYRDLPTSASMVVIAMLIATTTYLWHFWTITRIRGRIRAGIAAAATNERTPICLRCGYDCAATDADACPECGTRLLIPPRRSERDA
;
A
#
# COMPACT_ATOMS: atom_id res chain seq x y z
N MET A 1 4.23 8.31 27.01
CA MET A 1 3.92 7.13 26.18
C MET A 1 4.33 7.46 24.76
N LEU A 2 5.47 6.94 24.30
CA LEU A 2 5.94 7.16 22.93
C LEU A 2 5.02 6.41 21.96
N PRO A 3 4.67 7.00 20.80
CA PRO A 3 3.97 6.27 19.76
C PRO A 3 4.88 5.13 19.31
N THR A 4 4.42 3.89 19.51
CA THR A 4 5.01 2.69 18.93
C THR A 4 4.93 2.85 17.42
N VAL A 5 6.02 3.35 16.83
CA VAL A 5 6.19 3.35 15.38
C VAL A 5 6.24 1.89 14.99
N MET A 6 5.12 1.33 14.54
CA MET A 6 5.13 0.00 13.94
C MET A 6 6.18 0.04 12.84
N PRO A 7 7.13 -0.92 12.81
CA PRO A 7 8.09 -0.98 11.73
C PRO A 7 7.30 -0.95 10.44
N PHE A 8 7.70 -0.09 9.50
CA PHE A 8 7.08 0.00 8.18
C PHE A 8 7.47 -1.26 7.39
N SER A 9 7.04 -2.43 7.85
CA SER A 9 7.23 -3.69 7.17
C SER A 9 6.23 -3.73 6.05
N ILE A 10 6.71 -3.53 4.82
CA ILE A 10 5.90 -3.65 3.63
C ILE A 10 5.53 -5.12 3.51
N PRO A 11 4.25 -5.48 3.65
CA PRO A 11 3.85 -6.87 3.65
C PRO A 11 4.12 -7.49 2.28
N SER A 12 4.70 -8.68 2.27
CA SER A 12 5.05 -9.41 1.04
C SER A 12 3.84 -9.78 0.17
N SER A 13 2.64 -9.69 0.73
CA SER A 13 1.36 -9.98 0.08
C SER A 13 0.26 -9.08 0.64
N ILE A 14 -0.79 -8.85 -0.16
CA ILE A 14 -1.95 -8.02 0.22
C ILE A 14 -2.65 -8.62 1.45
N GLU A 15 -2.69 -9.93 1.58
CA GLU A 15 -3.32 -10.63 2.72
C GLU A 15 -2.65 -10.35 4.07
N LYS A 16 -1.37 -9.99 4.07
CA LYS A 16 -0.61 -9.64 5.28
C LYS A 16 -0.73 -8.15 5.65
N ILE A 17 -1.53 -7.39 4.90
CA ILE A 17 -1.85 -6.01 5.27
C ILE A 17 -2.63 -6.05 6.60
N PRO A 18 -2.18 -5.36 7.66
CA PRO A 18 -2.78 -5.47 8.98
C PRO A 18 -4.26 -5.06 8.98
N GLU A 19 -4.66 -4.13 8.12
CA GLU A 19 -6.07 -3.73 7.94
C GLU A 19 -6.97 -4.84 7.37
N ILE A 20 -6.40 -5.82 6.67
CA ILE A 20 -7.13 -6.97 6.11
C ILE A 20 -7.03 -8.17 7.06
N ALA A 21 -5.88 -8.32 7.73
CA ALA A 21 -5.62 -9.40 8.68
C ALA A 21 -6.55 -9.37 9.91
N SER A 22 -7.03 -8.20 10.30
CA SER A 22 -7.99 -8.02 11.41
C SER A 22 -9.44 -8.39 11.04
N LEU A 23 -9.78 -8.41 9.74
CA LEU A 23 -11.14 -8.71 9.29
C LEU A 23 -11.47 -10.21 9.37
N PRO A 24 -12.75 -10.57 9.63
CA PRO A 24 -13.26 -11.92 9.49
C PRO A 24 -12.99 -12.49 8.07
N PRO A 25 -12.79 -13.82 7.93
CA PRO A 25 -12.37 -14.42 6.66
C PRO A 25 -13.35 -14.18 5.49
N SER A 26 -14.65 -14.12 5.77
CA SER A 26 -15.70 -13.85 4.76
C SER A 26 -15.64 -12.41 4.26
N THR A 27 -15.59 -11.43 5.17
CA THR A 27 -15.48 -10.00 4.85
C THR A 27 -14.15 -9.68 4.16
N ARG A 28 -13.07 -10.38 4.52
CA ARG A 28 -11.77 -10.30 3.85
C ARG A 28 -11.85 -10.68 2.38
N ALA A 29 -12.50 -11.81 2.07
CA ALA A 29 -12.64 -12.27 0.69
C ALA A 29 -13.47 -11.28 -0.14
N GLU A 30 -14.56 -10.76 0.41
CA GLU A 30 -15.40 -9.74 -0.25
C GLU A 30 -14.65 -8.43 -0.49
N MET A 31 -13.90 -7.93 0.49
CA MET A 31 -13.13 -6.69 0.32
C MET A 31 -11.96 -6.86 -0.66
N LEU A 32 -11.28 -8.01 -0.65
CA LEU A 32 -10.23 -8.32 -1.63
C LEU A 32 -10.79 -8.44 -3.05
N ALA A 33 -11.96 -9.05 -3.21
CA ALA A 33 -12.66 -9.14 -4.49
C ALA A 33 -13.13 -7.75 -4.96
N ALA A 34 -13.71 -6.94 -4.07
CA ALA A 34 -14.16 -5.59 -4.38
C ALA A 34 -13.00 -4.63 -4.74
N ALA A 35 -11.83 -4.84 -4.13
CA ALA A 35 -10.62 -4.06 -4.43
C ALA A 35 -9.85 -4.54 -5.67
N ASP A 36 -10.33 -5.60 -6.34
CA ASP A 36 -9.64 -6.31 -7.42
C ASP A 36 -8.18 -6.62 -7.06
N ALA A 37 -7.99 -7.13 -5.84
CA ALA A 37 -6.67 -7.35 -5.27
C ALA A 37 -5.95 -8.51 -6.00
N PRO A 38 -4.82 -8.27 -6.68
CA PRO A 38 -4.09 -9.33 -7.35
C PRO A 38 -3.48 -10.29 -6.33
N GLY A 39 -3.58 -11.61 -6.61
CA GLY A 39 -2.91 -12.63 -5.81
C GLY A 39 -1.39 -12.39 -5.71
N PRO A 40 -0.72 -12.96 -4.70
CA PRO A 40 0.69 -12.65 -4.38
C PRO A 40 1.63 -12.86 -5.56
N TRP A 41 1.46 -13.96 -6.31
CA TRP A 41 2.27 -14.22 -7.50
C TRP A 41 2.04 -13.22 -8.63
N ARG A 42 0.78 -12.84 -8.90
CA ARG A 42 0.44 -11.81 -9.91
C ARG A 42 0.96 -10.44 -9.52
N LEU A 43 0.91 -10.09 -8.22
CA LEU A 43 1.46 -8.85 -7.71
C LEU A 43 2.97 -8.77 -7.92
N TRP A 44 3.70 -9.83 -7.57
CA TRP A 44 5.15 -9.86 -7.72
C TRP A 44 5.59 -9.90 -9.18
N SER A 45 4.96 -10.72 -10.02
CA SER A 45 5.30 -10.79 -11.45
C SER A 45 4.99 -9.47 -12.19
N TYR A 46 3.88 -8.82 -11.84
CA TYR A 46 3.53 -7.50 -12.40
C TYR A 46 4.48 -6.39 -11.96
N ASN A 47 4.91 -6.38 -10.69
CA ASN A 47 5.89 -5.38 -10.23
C ASN A 47 7.30 -5.66 -10.74
N ALA A 48 7.69 -6.93 -10.87
CA ALA A 48 8.97 -7.33 -11.45
C ALA A 48 9.05 -6.93 -12.93
N SER A 49 7.99 -7.10 -13.72
CA SER A 49 7.98 -6.67 -15.12
C SER A 49 8.09 -5.15 -15.25
N ARG A 50 7.40 -4.37 -14.42
CA ARG A 50 7.56 -2.91 -14.37
C ARG A 50 8.95 -2.49 -13.92
N GLY A 51 9.51 -3.15 -12.92
CA GLY A 51 10.89 -2.93 -12.46
C GLY A 51 11.90 -3.17 -13.58
N LEU A 52 11.78 -4.29 -14.29
CA LEU A 52 12.63 -4.62 -15.43
C LEU A 52 12.53 -3.57 -16.54
N ILE A 53 11.32 -3.21 -16.98
CA ILE A 53 11.11 -2.19 -18.02
C ILE A 53 11.73 -0.86 -17.60
N THR A 54 11.48 -0.43 -16.35
CA THR A 54 12.05 0.83 -15.82
C THR A 54 13.57 0.78 -15.80
N THR A 55 14.15 -0.36 -15.41
CA THR A 55 15.59 -0.55 -15.38
C THR A 55 16.20 -0.48 -16.78
N VAL A 56 15.58 -1.11 -17.78
CA VAL A 56 16.02 -1.02 -19.19
C VAL A 56 16.03 0.43 -19.67
N ILE A 57 14.97 1.19 -19.36
CA ILE A 57 14.90 2.62 -19.71
C ILE A 57 16.03 3.42 -19.04
N LEU A 58 16.28 3.20 -17.75
CA LEU A 58 17.33 3.90 -17.01
C LEU A 58 18.74 3.55 -17.51
N ILE A 59 18.99 2.29 -17.86
CA ILE A 59 20.25 1.86 -18.46
C ILE A 59 20.44 2.53 -19.81
N TRP A 60 19.40 2.54 -20.65
CA TRP A 60 19.46 3.18 -21.96
C TRP A 60 19.72 4.68 -21.87
N LEU A 61 19.02 5.39 -20.98
CA LEU A 61 19.23 6.84 -20.75
C LEU A 61 20.59 7.16 -20.14
N GLY A 62 21.11 6.30 -19.27
CA GLY A 62 22.40 6.48 -18.62
C GLY A 62 23.58 5.90 -19.40
N HIS A 63 23.35 5.28 -20.56
CA HIS A 63 24.34 4.45 -21.26
C HIS A 63 25.63 5.23 -21.52
N ASP A 64 25.49 6.38 -22.19
CA ASP A 64 26.65 7.16 -22.62
C ASP A 64 27.29 7.95 -21.48
N ALA A 65 26.56 8.22 -20.40
CA ALA A 65 27.04 9.03 -19.28
C ALA A 65 27.68 8.21 -18.15
N VAL A 66 27.24 6.95 -17.96
CA VAL A 66 27.60 6.13 -16.80
C VAL A 66 28.11 4.76 -17.21
N TYR A 67 27.46 4.10 -18.18
CA TYR A 67 27.69 2.67 -18.45
C TYR A 67 28.76 2.37 -19.49
N ARG A 68 29.06 3.31 -20.39
CA ARG A 68 29.99 3.12 -21.50
C ARG A 68 31.39 2.69 -21.05
N ASP A 69 31.88 3.29 -19.98
CA ASP A 69 33.27 3.12 -19.51
C ASP A 69 33.38 2.16 -18.31
N LEU A 70 32.27 1.57 -17.86
CA LEU A 70 32.26 0.64 -16.74
C LEU A 70 32.74 -0.76 -17.20
N PRO A 71 33.63 -1.43 -16.42
CA PRO A 71 33.96 -2.81 -16.68
C PRO A 71 32.73 -3.69 -16.47
N THR A 72 32.63 -4.80 -17.23
CA THR A 72 31.45 -5.68 -17.26
C THR A 72 30.97 -6.11 -15.87
N SER A 73 31.89 -6.42 -14.96
CA SER A 73 31.55 -6.81 -13.57
C SER A 73 30.84 -5.69 -12.81
N ALA A 74 31.30 -4.43 -12.96
CA ALA A 74 30.67 -3.28 -12.33
C ALA A 74 29.30 -2.98 -12.96
N SER A 75 29.18 -3.10 -14.28
CA SER A 75 27.89 -2.96 -14.98
C SER A 75 26.87 -3.98 -14.48
N MET A 76 27.26 -5.25 -14.29
CA MET A 76 26.37 -6.30 -13.76
C MET A 76 25.86 -5.97 -12.35
N VAL A 77 26.72 -5.43 -11.49
CA VAL A 77 26.34 -5.02 -10.13
C VAL A 77 25.34 -3.86 -10.15
N VAL A 78 25.58 -2.84 -10.99
CA VAL A 78 24.65 -1.70 -11.13
C VAL A 78 23.30 -2.15 -11.68
N ILE A 79 23.28 -3.02 -12.70
CA ILE A 79 22.06 -3.59 -13.27
C ILE A 79 21.28 -4.36 -12.18
N ALA A 80 21.96 -5.23 -11.42
CA ALA A 80 21.30 -6.00 -10.35
C ALA A 80 20.69 -5.07 -9.28
N MET A 81 21.42 -4.04 -8.86
CA MET A 81 20.92 -3.06 -7.89
C MET A 81 19.73 -2.26 -8.44
N LEU A 82 19.76 -1.85 -9.72
CA LEU A 82 18.65 -1.15 -10.35
C LEU A 82 17.40 -2.02 -10.46
N ILE A 83 17.54 -3.29 -10.87
CA ILE A 83 16.40 -4.22 -10.94
C ILE A 83 15.78 -4.39 -9.55
N ALA A 84 16.60 -4.63 -8.52
CA ALA A 84 16.13 -4.80 -7.16
C ALA A 84 15.40 -3.54 -6.65
N THR A 85 16.00 -2.37 -6.83
CA THR A 85 15.49 -1.09 -6.34
C THR A 85 14.21 -0.69 -7.06
N THR A 86 14.17 -0.74 -8.39
CA THR A 86 12.99 -0.35 -9.17
C THR A 86 11.82 -1.32 -8.93
N THR A 87 12.08 -2.62 -8.82
CA THR A 87 11.06 -3.62 -8.48
C THR A 87 10.47 -3.34 -7.09
N TYR A 88 11.33 -3.06 -6.11
CA TYR A 88 10.90 -2.73 -4.76
C TYR A 88 10.06 -1.43 -4.70
N LEU A 89 10.48 -0.38 -5.42
CA LEU A 89 9.74 0.88 -5.50
C LEU A 89 8.35 0.67 -6.13
N TRP A 90 8.25 -0.10 -7.20
CA TRP A 90 6.97 -0.44 -7.82
C TRP A 90 6.07 -1.26 -6.89
N HIS A 91 6.64 -2.22 -6.17
CA HIS A 91 5.91 -3.02 -5.19
C HIS A 91 5.37 -2.16 -4.06
N PHE A 92 6.22 -1.30 -3.49
CA PHE A 92 5.85 -0.34 -2.46
C PHE A 92 4.72 0.59 -2.92
N TRP A 93 4.86 1.18 -4.12
CA TRP A 93 3.87 2.09 -4.67
C TRP A 93 2.53 1.39 -4.94
N THR A 94 2.57 0.16 -5.44
CA THR A 94 1.35 -0.63 -5.66
C THR A 94 0.64 -0.96 -4.36
N ILE A 95 1.37 -1.38 -3.30
CA ILE A 95 0.78 -1.65 -1.99
C ILE A 95 0.19 -0.39 -1.37
N THR A 96 0.92 0.72 -1.38
CA THR A 96 0.42 1.99 -0.84
C THR A 96 -0.82 2.48 -1.58
N ARG A 97 -0.87 2.32 -2.91
CA ARG A 97 -2.06 2.62 -3.72
C ARG A 97 -3.25 1.72 -3.37
N ILE A 98 -3.04 0.41 -3.21
CA ILE A 98 -4.09 -0.54 -2.82
C ILE A 98 -4.63 -0.19 -1.42
N ARG A 99 -3.75 0.08 -0.45
CA ARG A 99 -4.16 0.55 0.90
C ARG A 99 -4.99 1.82 0.83
N GLY A 100 -4.62 2.78 -0.02
CA GLY A 100 -5.40 3.99 -0.27
C GLY A 100 -6.81 3.69 -0.79
N ARG A 101 -6.94 2.78 -1.76
CA ARG A 101 -8.24 2.36 -2.31
C ARG A 101 -9.11 1.65 -1.28
N ILE A 102 -8.53 0.75 -0.49
CA ILE A 102 -9.26 0.05 0.58
C ILE A 102 -9.78 1.05 1.61
N ARG A 103 -8.94 1.98 2.06
CA ARG A 103 -9.34 3.03 3.01
C ARG A 103 -10.43 3.94 2.45
N ALA A 104 -10.34 4.30 1.17
CA ALA A 104 -11.39 5.06 0.49
C ALA A 104 -12.71 4.28 0.39
N GLY A 105 -12.65 2.97 0.12
CA GLY A 105 -13.81 2.09 0.11
C GLY A 105 -14.47 1.96 1.49
N ILE A 106 -13.67 1.79 2.55
CA ILE A 106 -14.16 1.76 3.94
C ILE A 106 -14.81 3.11 4.31
N ALA A 107 -14.18 4.22 3.92
CA ALA A 107 -14.76 5.54 4.16
C ALA A 107 -16.07 5.75 3.38
N ALA A 108 -16.20 5.20 2.18
CA ALA A 108 -17.44 5.28 1.40
C ALA A 108 -18.56 4.37 1.96
N ALA A 109 -18.19 3.24 2.58
CA ALA A 109 -19.12 2.30 3.20
C ALA A 109 -19.48 2.65 4.66
N ALA A 110 -18.93 3.75 5.19
CA ALA A 110 -19.20 4.20 6.54
C ALA A 110 -20.68 4.55 6.72
N THR A 111 -21.34 3.86 7.64
CA THR A 111 -22.69 4.16 8.09
C THR A 111 -22.62 5.17 9.24
N ASN A 112 -23.54 6.15 9.26
CA ASN A 112 -23.61 7.19 10.31
C ASN A 112 -22.31 8.02 10.47
N GLU A 113 -21.62 8.34 9.38
CA GLU A 113 -20.37 9.15 9.37
C GLU A 113 -19.20 8.52 10.16
N ARG A 114 -19.30 7.24 10.54
CA ARG A 114 -18.33 6.54 11.38
C ARG A 114 -17.66 5.41 10.62
N THR A 115 -16.32 5.40 10.61
CA THR A 115 -15.58 4.29 10.01
C THR A 115 -15.54 3.09 10.97
N PRO A 116 -15.87 1.87 10.52
CA PRO A 116 -15.75 0.67 11.35
C PRO A 116 -14.30 0.30 11.66
N ILE A 117 -13.31 0.83 10.93
CA ILE A 117 -11.89 0.59 11.15
C ILE A 117 -11.15 1.93 11.22
N CYS A 118 -10.17 2.04 12.12
CA CYS A 118 -9.34 3.23 12.20
C CYS A 118 -8.46 3.39 10.95
N LEU A 119 -8.66 4.45 10.18
CA LEU A 119 -7.90 4.75 8.96
C LEU A 119 -6.42 5.07 9.19
N ARG A 120 -6.01 5.30 10.45
CA ARG A 120 -4.61 5.59 10.82
C ARG A 120 -3.85 4.33 11.22
N CYS A 121 -4.37 3.57 12.20
CA CYS A 121 -3.67 2.43 12.77
C CYS A 121 -4.18 1.06 12.30
N GLY A 122 -5.36 1.00 11.67
CA GLY A 122 -5.96 -0.27 11.20
C GLY A 122 -6.71 -1.08 12.25
N TYR A 123 -6.87 -0.55 13.47
CA TYR A 123 -7.62 -1.22 14.54
C TYR A 123 -9.11 -1.30 14.22
N ASP A 124 -9.72 -2.46 14.49
CA ASP A 124 -11.15 -2.68 14.33
C ASP A 124 -11.92 -1.94 15.43
N CYS A 125 -12.71 -0.96 15.03
CA CYS A 125 -13.52 -0.13 15.91
C CYS A 125 -15.02 -0.42 15.76
N ALA A 126 -15.39 -1.52 15.09
CA ALA A 126 -16.79 -1.86 14.85
C ALA A 126 -17.54 -2.20 16.14
N ALA A 127 -16.84 -2.75 17.13
CA ALA A 127 -17.39 -3.09 18.45
C ALA A 127 -17.21 -1.99 19.51
N THR A 128 -16.56 -0.87 19.18
CA THR A 128 -16.36 0.23 20.11
C THR A 128 -17.36 1.34 19.81
N ASP A 129 -17.95 1.94 20.85
CA ASP A 129 -18.84 3.10 20.73
C ASP A 129 -18.09 4.44 20.82
N ALA A 130 -16.79 4.43 21.13
CA ALA A 130 -15.98 5.64 21.32
C ALA A 130 -15.68 6.36 20.00
N ASP A 131 -15.80 7.70 19.94
CA ASP A 131 -15.52 8.49 18.72
C ASP A 131 -14.04 8.54 18.31
N ALA A 132 -13.15 8.02 19.17
CA ALA A 132 -11.72 7.91 18.95
C ALA A 132 -11.28 6.46 19.03
N CYS A 133 -10.32 6.11 18.18
CA CYS A 133 -9.69 4.80 18.21
C CYS A 133 -8.98 4.57 19.56
N PRO A 134 -9.24 3.47 20.27
CA PRO A 134 -8.65 3.20 21.58
C PRO A 134 -7.12 3.01 21.53
N GLU A 135 -6.59 2.55 20.39
CA GLU A 135 -5.14 2.31 20.22
C GLU A 135 -4.34 3.58 19.93
N CYS A 136 -4.87 4.47 19.07
CA CYS A 136 -4.11 5.60 18.54
C CYS A 136 -4.73 6.96 18.78
N GLY A 137 -5.87 7.02 19.46
CA GLY A 137 -6.62 8.25 19.79
C GLY A 137 -7.15 9.02 18.58
N THR A 138 -7.08 8.45 17.38
CA THR A 138 -7.50 9.14 16.16
C THR A 138 -9.01 9.08 16.01
N ARG A 139 -9.63 10.20 15.65
CA ARG A 139 -11.09 10.28 15.44
C ARG A 139 -11.54 9.32 14.35
N LEU A 140 -12.65 8.63 14.60
CA LEU A 140 -13.28 7.65 13.70
C LEU A 140 -14.37 8.27 12.83
N LEU A 141 -14.65 9.56 13.03
CA LEU A 141 -15.63 10.33 12.27
C LEU A 141 -15.03 10.79 10.95
N ILE A 142 -15.76 10.58 9.86
CA ILE A 142 -15.43 11.14 8.56
C ILE A 142 -16.03 12.55 8.51
N PRO A 143 -15.24 13.61 8.26
CA PRO A 143 -15.82 14.94 8.08
C PRO A 143 -16.79 14.91 6.87
N PRO A 144 -17.98 15.50 6.99
CA PRO A 144 -18.97 15.48 5.91
C PRO A 144 -18.37 16.07 4.63
N ARG A 145 -18.68 15.45 3.48
CA ARG A 145 -18.20 15.93 2.18
C ARG A 145 -18.66 17.37 2.00
N ARG A 146 -17.72 18.24 1.59
CA ARG A 146 -17.94 19.70 1.45
C ARG A 146 -19.11 20.07 0.52
N SER A 147 -19.63 19.13 -0.29
CA SER A 147 -20.78 19.34 -1.18
C SER A 147 -22.14 19.43 -0.49
N GLU A 148 -22.28 19.01 0.77
CA GLU A 148 -23.56 19.09 1.51
C GLU A 148 -23.70 20.37 2.34
N ARG A 149 -22.66 21.22 2.40
CA ARG A 149 -22.70 22.45 3.20
C ARG A 149 -23.27 23.65 2.45
N ASP A 150 -23.43 23.52 1.13
CA ASP A 150 -23.84 24.59 0.21
C ASP A 150 -25.13 24.25 -0.57
N ALA A 151 -25.90 23.24 -0.13
CA ALA A 151 -27.18 22.84 -0.73
C ALA A 151 -28.37 23.16 0.19
#